data_AF-A0A196MTD6-F1
#
_entry.id   AF-A0A196MTD6-F1
#
_cell.length_a   1.000
_cell.length_b   1.000
_cell.length_c   1.000
_cell.angle_alpha   90.00
_cell.angle_beta   90.00
_cell.angle_gamma   90.00
#
_symmetry.space_group_name_H-M   'P 1'
#
loop_
_entity.id
_entity.type
_entity.pdbx_description
1 polymer ?
#
loop_
_entity_poly.entity_id
_entity_poly.type
_entity_poly.pdbx_seq_one_letter_code
_entity_poly.pdbx_strand_id
1 'polypeptide(L)'
;MEMAMIGGRWMPSSSTSLWILSGVVLVAFPVLNFVYWPEVLRAGVLPPDGDSIAIPMFGSILLAAMASPVVLGIAWLCLRQYNDKTRIIAFRPDRLVRSIFSTMVMGGFAGVLLFDALRAVVVGKPWYELLWSGYASMVAVWLLMLRAAVIEQRSRSELNSESIA
;
A
#
# COMPACT_ATOMS: atom_id res chain seq x y z
N MET A 1 38.88 18.77 8.83
CA MET A 1 38.54 17.33 8.73
C MET A 1 37.03 17.25 8.75
N GLU A 2 36.45 17.38 7.57
CA GLU A 2 35.04 17.67 7.31
C GLU A 2 34.34 16.32 7.09
N MET A 3 33.61 15.83 8.09
CA MET A 3 32.79 14.63 7.94
C MET A 3 31.60 14.98 7.06
N ALA A 4 31.73 14.70 5.76
CA ALA A 4 30.62 14.71 4.82
C ALA A 4 29.55 13.73 5.30
N MET A 5 28.46 14.28 5.86
CA MET A 5 27.24 13.53 6.09
C MET A 5 26.69 13.07 4.74
N ILE A 6 26.93 11.80 4.40
CA ILE A 6 26.23 11.06 3.37
C ILE A 6 24.80 10.83 3.88
N GLY A 7 24.01 11.89 3.93
CA GLY A 7 22.58 11.86 4.17
C GLY A 7 21.91 11.31 2.93
N GLY A 8 21.89 9.99 2.81
CA GLY A 8 21.22 9.30 1.72
C GLY A 8 19.78 9.77 1.60
N ARG A 9 19.50 10.58 0.58
CA ARG A 9 18.15 10.87 0.07
C ARG A 9 17.58 9.58 -0.54
N TRP A 10 17.32 8.59 0.29
CA TRP A 10 16.52 7.41 -0.05
C TRP A 10 15.07 7.61 0.38
N MET A 11 14.61 8.86 0.44
CA MET A 11 13.20 9.16 0.65
C MET A 11 12.55 9.41 -0.72
N PRO A 12 11.45 8.72 -1.06
CA PRO A 12 10.63 9.09 -2.19
C PRO A 12 10.05 10.48 -1.92
N SER A 13 10.77 11.51 -2.35
CA SER A 13 10.40 12.92 -2.14
C SER A 13 9.39 13.41 -3.17
N SER A 14 8.77 12.50 -3.92
CA SER A 14 7.86 12.82 -5.01
C SER A 14 6.58 12.01 -4.91
N SER A 15 5.47 12.69 -5.19
CA SER A 15 4.15 12.08 -5.38
C SER A 15 4.17 10.97 -6.43
N THR A 16 5.10 11.01 -7.38
CA THR A 16 5.34 9.99 -8.41
C THR A 16 5.56 8.59 -7.81
N SER A 17 6.33 8.48 -6.73
CA SER A 17 6.63 7.16 -6.14
C SER A 17 5.39 6.51 -5.54
N LEU A 18 4.50 7.33 -4.95
CA LEU A 18 3.21 6.88 -4.42
C LEU A 18 2.25 6.46 -5.54
N TRP A 19 2.24 7.16 -6.67
CA TRP A 19 1.48 6.76 -7.85
C TRP A 19 1.97 5.45 -8.46
N ILE A 20 3.29 5.28 -8.58
CA ILE A 20 3.88 4.00 -9.01
C ILE A 20 3.46 2.88 -8.07
N LEU A 21 3.55 3.10 -6.76
CA LEU A 21 3.16 2.10 -5.76
C LEU A 21 1.67 1.74 -5.84
N SER A 22 0.78 2.72 -6.03
CA SER A 22 -0.66 2.45 -6.29
C SER A 22 -0.86 1.58 -7.53
N GLY A 23 -0.16 1.88 -8.62
CA GLY A 23 -0.20 1.08 -9.84
C GLY A 23 0.30 -0.35 -9.63
N VAL A 24 1.42 -0.49 -8.91
CA VAL A 24 1.99 -1.79 -8.56
C VAL A 24 1.02 -2.62 -7.70
N VAL A 25 0.35 -2.03 -6.70
CA VAL A 25 -0.68 -2.71 -5.91
C VAL A 25 -1.82 -3.21 -6.79
N LEU A 26 -2.32 -2.39 -7.71
CA LEU A 26 -3.42 -2.78 -8.60
C LEU A 26 -3.03 -3.90 -9.56
N VAL A 27 -1.83 -3.87 -10.13
CA VAL A 27 -1.36 -4.84 -11.12
C VAL A 27 -0.87 -6.14 -10.47
N ALA A 28 -0.29 -6.07 -9.27
CA ALA A 28 0.18 -7.26 -8.57
C ALA A 28 -0.96 -8.22 -8.25
N PHE A 29 -2.16 -7.71 -7.94
CA PHE A 29 -3.30 -8.57 -7.62
C PHE A 29 -3.64 -9.59 -8.74
N PRO A 30 -3.93 -9.18 -9.99
CA PRO A 30 -4.18 -10.13 -11.06
C PRO A 30 -2.93 -10.96 -11.40
N VAL A 31 -1.73 -10.36 -11.44
CA VAL A 31 -0.49 -11.10 -11.73
C VAL A 31 -0.29 -12.26 -10.75
N LEU A 32 -0.52 -12.03 -9.46
CA LEU A 32 -0.40 -13.08 -8.45
C LEU A 32 -1.48 -14.14 -8.58
N ASN A 33 -2.71 -13.79 -8.99
CA ASN A 33 -3.75 -14.79 -9.28
C ASN A 33 -3.33 -15.73 -10.42
N PHE A 34 -2.66 -15.22 -11.45
CA PHE A 34 -2.17 -16.04 -12.57
C PHE A 34 -1.01 -16.97 -12.17
N VAL A 35 -0.38 -16.75 -11.02
CA VAL A 35 0.64 -17.67 -10.45
C VAL A 35 0.00 -18.60 -9.43
N TYR A 36 -0.85 -18.06 -8.55
CA TYR A 36 -1.47 -18.79 -7.45
C TYR A 36 -2.38 -19.93 -7.93
N TRP A 37 -3.31 -19.65 -8.85
CA TRP A 37 -4.30 -20.64 -9.25
C TRP A 37 -3.74 -21.87 -9.98
N PRO A 38 -2.74 -21.75 -10.87
CA PRO A 38 -2.05 -22.91 -11.42
C PRO A 38 -1.36 -23.77 -10.36
N GLU A 39 -0.78 -23.17 -9.31
CA GLU A 39 -0.12 -23.91 -8.24
C GLU A 39 -1.11 -24.61 -7.31
N VAL A 40 -2.23 -23.95 -7.02
CA VAL A 40 -3.37 -24.57 -6.31
C VAL A 40 -3.91 -25.77 -7.09
N LEU A 41 -4.02 -25.67 -8.42
CA LEU A 41 -4.43 -26.79 -9.26
C LEU A 41 -3.43 -27.96 -9.17
N ARG A 42 -2.13 -27.67 -9.26
CA ARG A 42 -1.06 -28.67 -9.13
C ARG A 42 -1.02 -29.34 -7.76
N ALA A 43 -1.39 -28.62 -6.70
CA ALA A 43 -1.47 -29.15 -5.35
C ALA A 43 -2.62 -30.16 -5.17
N GLY A 44 -3.54 -30.29 -6.14
CA GLY A 44 -4.63 -31.27 -6.10
C GLY A 44 -5.67 -30.99 -5.01
N VAL A 45 -5.73 -29.76 -4.50
CA VAL A 45 -6.68 -29.35 -3.45
C VAL A 45 -8.06 -29.00 -4.02
N LEU A 46 -8.17 -28.88 -5.34
CA LEU A 46 -9.43 -28.57 -6.03
C LEU A 46 -10.22 -29.85 -6.36
N PRO A 47 -11.56 -29.80 -6.33
CA PRO A 47 -12.40 -30.91 -6.74
C PRO A 47 -12.14 -31.34 -8.20
N PRO A 48 -12.26 -32.64 -8.54
CA PRO A 48 -12.00 -33.18 -9.89
C PRO A 48 -12.88 -32.58 -11.00
N ASP A 49 -14.06 -32.08 -10.64
CA ASP A 49 -15.07 -31.57 -11.58
C ASP A 49 -14.85 -30.09 -11.98
N GLY A 50 -13.76 -29.47 -11.49
CA GLY A 50 -13.56 -28.02 -11.57
C GLY A 50 -12.63 -27.58 -12.68
N ASP A 51 -13.17 -27.27 -13.86
CA ASP A 51 -12.56 -26.37 -14.85
C ASP A 51 -12.54 -24.90 -14.35
N SER A 52 -12.31 -24.70 -13.05
CA SER A 52 -12.79 -23.55 -12.28
C SER A 52 -11.71 -22.57 -11.88
N ILE A 53 -10.43 -22.81 -12.26
CA ILE A 53 -9.35 -21.84 -12.01
C ILE A 53 -9.39 -20.63 -12.95
N ALA A 54 -10.02 -20.78 -14.12
CA ALA A 54 -10.17 -19.68 -15.08
C ALA A 54 -11.03 -18.55 -14.50
N ILE A 55 -12.12 -18.87 -13.79
CA ILE A 55 -13.04 -17.90 -13.20
C ILE A 55 -12.32 -16.96 -12.23
N PRO A 56 -11.59 -17.41 -11.20
CA PRO A 56 -10.91 -16.50 -10.29
C PRO A 56 -9.67 -15.84 -10.93
N MET A 57 -9.00 -16.47 -11.91
CA MET A 57 -7.94 -15.82 -12.67
C MET A 57 -8.45 -14.61 -13.48
N PHE A 58 -9.44 -14.79 -14.35
CA PHE A 58 -9.99 -13.69 -15.15
C PHE A 58 -10.86 -12.75 -14.32
N GLY A 59 -11.56 -13.27 -13.32
CA GLY A 59 -12.30 -12.49 -12.33
C GLY A 59 -11.40 -11.52 -11.56
N SER A 60 -10.14 -11.88 -11.32
CA SER A 60 -9.18 -10.97 -10.67
C SER A 60 -8.88 -9.71 -11.49
N ILE A 61 -8.90 -9.79 -12.83
CA ILE A 61 -8.71 -8.65 -13.73
C ILE A 61 -9.91 -7.70 -13.61
N LEU A 62 -11.13 -8.25 -13.67
CA LEU A 62 -12.34 -7.46 -13.50
C LEU A 62 -12.38 -6.80 -12.12
N LEU A 63 -12.03 -7.54 -11.07
CA LEU A 63 -11.98 -7.00 -9.71
C LEU A 63 -10.92 -5.90 -9.57
N ALA A 64 -9.75 -6.07 -10.18
CA ALA A 64 -8.72 -5.03 -10.21
C ALA A 64 -9.19 -3.78 -10.95
N ALA A 65 -9.89 -3.94 -12.08
CA ALA A 65 -10.48 -2.82 -12.81
C ALA A 65 -11.54 -2.07 -11.96
N MET A 66 -12.41 -2.79 -11.26
CA MET A 66 -13.42 -2.21 -10.36
C MET A 66 -12.81 -1.56 -9.12
N ALA A 67 -11.73 -2.12 -8.58
CA ALA A 67 -11.01 -1.57 -7.43
C ALA A 67 -10.16 -0.35 -7.80
N SER A 68 -9.74 -0.22 -9.07
CA SER A 68 -8.89 0.87 -9.54
C SER A 68 -9.40 2.28 -9.23
N PRO A 69 -10.66 2.68 -9.50
CA PRO A 69 -11.13 4.02 -9.14
C PRO A 69 -11.11 4.28 -7.63
N VAL A 70 -11.33 3.25 -6.82
CA VAL A 70 -11.29 3.37 -5.35
C VAL A 70 -9.86 3.59 -4.88
N VAL A 71 -8.92 2.74 -5.32
CA VAL A 71 -7.50 2.84 -4.93
C VAL A 71 -6.89 4.16 -5.41
N LEU A 72 -7.13 4.53 -6.68
CA LEU A 72 -6.63 5.78 -7.25
C LEU A 72 -7.32 6.99 -6.62
N GLY A 73 -8.61 6.90 -6.30
CA GLY A 73 -9.34 7.96 -5.59
C GLY A 73 -8.80 8.21 -4.19
N ILE A 74 -8.53 7.15 -3.42
CA ILE A 74 -7.90 7.24 -2.10
C ILE A 74 -6.50 7.84 -2.22
N ALA A 75 -5.68 7.33 -3.16
CA ALA A 75 -4.33 7.86 -3.39
C ALA A 75 -4.38 9.35 -3.78
N TRP A 76 -5.29 9.73 -4.67
CA TRP A 76 -5.48 11.13 -5.08
C TRP A 76 -5.88 12.02 -3.90
N LEU A 77 -6.86 11.60 -3.08
CA LEU A 77 -7.29 12.36 -1.90
C LEU A 77 -6.13 12.55 -0.90
N CYS A 78 -5.30 11.53 -0.72
CA CYS A 78 -4.12 11.60 0.15
C CYS A 78 -3.01 12.49 -0.44
N LEU A 79 -2.86 12.51 -1.76
CA LEU A 79 -1.79 13.22 -2.47
C LEU A 79 -2.14 14.66 -2.89
N ARG A 80 -3.41 15.06 -2.85
CA ARG A 80 -3.88 16.36 -3.38
C ARG A 80 -3.13 17.58 -2.79
N GLN A 81 -2.66 17.48 -1.55
CA GLN A 81 -1.90 18.53 -0.86
C GLN A 81 -0.54 18.00 -0.36
N TYR A 82 0.10 17.14 -1.18
CA TYR A 82 1.37 16.52 -0.85
C TYR A 82 2.45 17.58 -0.56
N ASN A 83 3.24 17.33 0.48
CA ASN A 83 4.34 18.17 0.90
C ASN A 83 5.66 17.44 0.64
N ASP A 84 6.54 17.98 -0.18
CA ASP A 84 7.78 17.31 -0.58
C ASP A 84 8.75 17.04 0.60
N LYS A 85 8.50 17.65 1.77
CA LYS A 85 9.26 17.42 3.02
C LYS A 85 8.68 16.31 3.91
N THR A 86 7.88 15.40 3.37
CA THR A 86 7.20 14.33 4.13
C THR A 86 8.20 13.35 4.77
N ARG A 87 8.09 13.12 6.08
CA ARG A 87 8.84 12.09 6.81
C ARG A 87 7.94 10.89 7.12
N ILE A 88 8.47 9.67 6.99
CA ILE A 88 7.71 8.41 7.21
C ILE A 88 7.28 8.27 8.68
N ILE A 89 8.11 8.78 9.61
CA ILE A 89 7.85 8.80 11.06
C ILE A 89 7.50 10.24 11.47
N ALA A 90 6.52 10.84 10.80
CA ALA A 90 5.95 12.11 11.22
C ALA A 90 4.74 11.86 12.11
N PHE A 91 4.84 12.19 13.39
CA PHE A 91 3.67 12.44 14.22
C PHE A 91 3.63 13.94 14.51
N ARG A 92 2.55 14.58 14.07
CA ARG A 92 2.35 16.02 14.18
C ARG A 92 1.37 16.34 15.31
N PRO A 93 1.84 16.79 16.50
CA PRO A 93 0.98 17.12 17.63
C PRO A 93 0.15 18.39 17.38
N ASP A 94 0.52 19.20 16.39
CA ASP A 94 -0.25 20.35 15.90
C ASP A 94 -1.59 19.96 15.27
N ARG A 95 -1.77 18.69 14.85
CA ARG A 95 -2.99 18.20 14.16
C ARG A 95 -3.43 16.84 14.69
N LEU A 96 -3.64 16.73 16.01
CA LEU A 96 -3.94 15.48 16.72
C LEU A 96 -5.07 14.65 16.09
N VAL A 97 -6.20 15.27 15.76
CA VAL A 97 -7.37 14.54 15.22
C VAL A 97 -7.04 13.83 13.90
N ARG A 98 -6.35 14.52 12.98
CA ARG A 98 -5.96 13.93 11.68
C ARG A 98 -4.92 12.83 11.86
N SER A 99 -3.93 13.06 12.72
CA SER A 99 -2.86 12.09 13.02
C SER A 99 -3.39 10.81 13.66
N ILE A 100 -4.31 10.93 14.64
CA ILE A 100 -4.94 9.79 15.31
C ILE A 100 -5.81 9.02 14.31
N PHE A 101 -6.70 9.71 13.59
CA PHE A 101 -7.60 9.06 12.65
C PHE A 101 -6.84 8.33 11.53
N SER A 102 -5.86 8.99 10.90
CA SER A 102 -5.04 8.38 9.85
C SER A 102 -4.23 7.19 10.37
N THR A 103 -3.67 7.29 11.58
CA THR A 103 -2.92 6.17 12.19
C THR A 103 -3.84 5.01 12.54
N MET A 104 -5.04 5.26 13.07
CA MET A 104 -5.99 4.21 13.41
C MET A 104 -6.52 3.49 12.16
N VAL A 105 -6.91 4.24 11.13
CA VAL A 105 -7.47 3.66 9.90
C VAL A 105 -6.38 3.02 9.04
N MET A 106 -5.38 3.80 8.61
CA MET A 106 -4.36 3.31 7.67
C MET A 106 -3.27 2.52 8.38
N GLY A 107 -2.78 3.02 9.51
CA GLY A 107 -1.74 2.36 10.31
C GLY A 107 -2.25 1.08 10.98
N GLY A 108 -3.46 1.10 11.54
CA GLY A 108 -4.11 -0.07 12.13
C GLY A 108 -4.34 -1.17 11.09
N PHE A 109 -4.90 -0.83 9.93
CA PHE A 109 -5.13 -1.80 8.86
C PHE A 109 -3.81 -2.36 8.30
N ALA A 110 -2.78 -1.51 8.11
CA ALA A 110 -1.45 -1.97 7.75
C ALA A 110 -0.84 -2.93 8.80
N GLY A 111 -1.03 -2.64 10.09
CA GLY A 111 -0.58 -3.51 11.18
C GLY A 111 -1.24 -4.89 11.15
N VAL A 112 -2.56 -4.95 10.90
CA VAL A 112 -3.29 -6.22 10.74
C VAL A 112 -2.76 -7.02 9.55
N LEU A 113 -2.53 -6.38 8.41
CA LEU A 113 -1.98 -7.04 7.21
C LEU A 113 -0.57 -7.60 7.45
N LEU A 114 0.30 -6.85 8.11
CA LEU A 114 1.65 -7.31 8.45
C LEU A 114 1.62 -8.44 9.48
N PHE A 115 0.70 -8.38 10.45
CA PHE A 115 0.51 -9.46 11.41
C PHE A 115 0.04 -10.75 10.74
N ASP A 116 -0.92 -10.68 9.82
CA ASP A 116 -1.38 -11.84 9.06
C ASP A 116 -0.27 -12.42 8.16
N ALA A 117 0.51 -11.55 7.50
CA ALA A 117 1.67 -11.97 6.72
C ALA A 117 2.73 -12.69 7.57
N LEU A 118 3.04 -12.16 8.76
CA LEU A 118 3.96 -12.80 9.71
C LEU A 118 3.41 -14.15 10.20
N ARG A 119 2.11 -14.20 10.53
CA ARG A 119 1.44 -15.42 10.97
C ARG A 119 1.51 -16.51 9.89
N ALA A 120 1.34 -16.17 8.62
CA ALA A 120 1.42 -17.14 7.53
C ALA A 120 2.80 -17.80 7.42
N VAL A 121 3.87 -17.04 7.68
CA VAL A 121 5.24 -17.56 7.74
C VAL A 121 5.43 -18.47 8.96
N VAL A 122 4.96 -18.06 10.14
CA VAL A 122 5.10 -18.83 11.39
C VAL A 122 4.33 -20.17 11.33
N VAL A 123 3.14 -20.17 10.72
CA VAL A 123 2.31 -21.38 10.55
C VAL A 123 2.90 -22.34 9.50
N GLY A 124 3.82 -21.87 8.65
CA GLY A 124 4.44 -22.70 7.62
C GLY A 124 3.47 -23.07 6.50
N LYS A 125 2.69 -22.08 6.02
CA LYS A 125 1.78 -22.31 4.89
C LYS A 125 2.55 -22.76 3.63
N PRO A 126 1.91 -23.48 2.70
CA PRO A 126 2.47 -23.76 1.39
C PRO A 126 2.99 -22.48 0.72
N TRP A 127 4.08 -22.57 -0.04
CA TRP A 127 4.76 -21.40 -0.58
C TRP A 127 3.84 -20.51 -1.45
N TYR A 128 2.89 -21.10 -2.18
CA TYR A 128 1.97 -20.35 -3.03
C TYR A 128 0.97 -19.52 -2.20
N GLU A 129 0.67 -19.90 -0.95
CA GLU A 129 -0.12 -19.08 -0.01
C GLU A 129 0.68 -17.87 0.48
N LEU A 130 2.02 -17.96 0.52
CA LEU A 130 2.88 -16.83 0.90
C LEU A 130 2.84 -15.71 -0.14
N LEU A 131 2.37 -15.97 -1.36
CA LEU A 131 2.12 -14.93 -2.37
C LEU A 131 1.12 -13.89 -1.84
N TRP A 132 0.07 -14.34 -1.14
CA TRP A 132 -0.91 -13.45 -0.53
C TRP A 132 -0.32 -12.64 0.63
N SER A 133 0.56 -13.25 1.42
CA SER A 133 1.29 -12.55 2.48
C SER A 133 2.25 -11.50 1.94
N GLY A 134 2.91 -11.79 0.81
CA GLY A 134 3.75 -10.83 0.09
C GLY A 134 2.94 -9.66 -0.43
N TYR A 135 1.78 -9.94 -1.06
CA TYR A 135 0.85 -8.91 -1.51
C TYR A 135 0.32 -8.05 -0.36
N ALA A 136 -0.13 -8.68 0.74
CA ALA A 136 -0.60 -7.99 1.93
C ALA A 136 0.47 -7.06 2.53
N SER A 137 1.73 -7.51 2.55
CA SER A 137 2.87 -6.70 3.00
C SER A 137 3.07 -5.47 2.10
N MET A 138 2.93 -5.63 0.78
CA MET A 138 3.02 -4.53 -0.18
C MET A 138 1.88 -3.51 0.00
N VAL A 139 0.65 -4.00 0.21
CA VAL A 139 -0.51 -3.16 0.54
C VAL A 139 -0.29 -2.42 1.87
N ALA A 140 0.28 -3.08 2.88
CA ALA A 140 0.61 -2.46 4.15
C ALA A 140 1.63 -1.32 3.98
N VAL A 141 2.69 -1.52 3.19
CA VAL A 141 3.66 -0.47 2.87
C VAL A 141 2.97 0.71 2.17
N TRP A 142 2.08 0.44 1.20
CA TRP A 142 1.30 1.47 0.53
C TRP A 142 0.43 2.28 1.51
N LEU A 143 -0.28 1.62 2.42
CA LEU A 143 -1.07 2.28 3.46
C LEU A 143 -0.24 3.12 4.42
N LEU A 144 0.94 2.66 4.82
CA LEU A 144 1.85 3.42 5.68
C LEU A 144 2.39 4.67 4.97
N MET A 145 2.66 4.58 3.67
CA MET A 145 3.09 5.73 2.87
C MET A 145 1.94 6.73 2.67
N LEU A 146 0.71 6.27 2.44
CA LEU A 146 -0.47 7.14 2.40
C LEU A 146 -0.73 7.81 3.76
N ARG A 147 -0.58 7.07 4.87
CA ARG A 147 -0.66 7.62 6.22
C ARG A 147 0.33 8.77 6.40
N ALA A 148 1.60 8.54 6.05
CA ALA A 148 2.63 9.58 6.16
C ALA A 148 2.27 10.81 5.30
N ALA A 149 1.80 10.60 4.06
CA ALA A 149 1.36 11.69 3.18
C ALA A 149 0.21 12.50 3.79
N VAL A 150 -0.82 11.84 4.35
CA VAL A 150 -1.97 12.51 4.99
C VAL A 150 -1.55 13.32 6.21
N ILE A 151 -0.65 12.80 7.05
CA ILE A 151 -0.20 13.50 8.26
C ILE A 151 0.57 14.77 7.89
N GLU A 152 1.40 14.74 6.83
CA GLU A 152 2.27 15.86 6.42
C GLU A 152 1.67 16.82 5.38
N GLN A 153 0.41 16.62 4.97
CA GLN A 153 -0.28 17.56 4.06
C GLN A 153 -0.19 19.01 4.58
N ARG A 154 0.21 19.96 3.73
CA ARG A 154 0.22 21.41 4.06
C ARG A 154 -1.18 21.87 4.48
N SER A 155 -1.28 22.75 5.47
CA SER A 155 -2.58 23.35 5.79
C SER A 155 -2.89 24.48 4.80
N ARG A 156 -4.18 24.70 4.55
CA ARG A 156 -4.64 25.84 3.74
C ARG A 156 -4.20 27.19 4.34
N SER A 157 -3.98 27.26 5.65
CA SER A 157 -3.45 28.46 6.33
C SER A 157 -2.01 28.78 5.91
N GLU A 158 -1.15 27.76 5.78
CA GLU A 158 0.25 27.92 5.37
C GLU A 158 0.35 28.39 3.90
N LEU A 159 -0.51 27.86 3.03
CA LEU A 159 -0.63 28.28 1.63
C LEU A 159 -1.06 29.76 1.50
N ASN A 160 -2.00 30.20 2.33
CA ASN A 160 -2.47 31.58 2.29
C ASN A 160 -1.42 32.56 2.82
N SER A 161 -0.59 32.17 3.80
CA SER A 161 0.50 33.03 4.29
C SER A 161 1.65 33.18 3.29
N GLU A 162 1.99 32.15 2.51
CA GLU A 162 2.98 32.26 1.43
C GLU A 162 2.47 33.10 0.25
N SER A 163 1.15 33.16 0.02
CA SER A 163 0.57 33.99 -1.06
C SER A 163 0.55 35.49 -0.74
N ILE A 164 0.71 35.87 0.53
CA ILE A 164 0.64 37.26 0.99
C ILE A 164 2.07 37.84 1.18
N ALA A 165 3.08 36.97 1.24
CA ALA A 165 4.50 37.32 1.35
C ALA A 165 5.15 37.45 -0.04
#